data_AF-A0A3D3S5Y8-F1
#
_entry.id   AF-A0A3D3S5Y8-F1
#
_cell.length_a   1.000
_cell.length_b   1.000
_cell.length_c   1.000
_cell.angle_alpha   90.00
_cell.angle_beta   90.00
_cell.angle_gamma   90.00
#
_symmetry.space_group_name_H-M   'P 1'
#
loop_
_entity.id
_entity.type
_entity.pdbx_description
1 polymer ?
#
loop_
_entity_poly.entity_id
_entity_poly.type
_entity_poly.pdbx_seq_one_letter_code
_entity_poly.pdbx_strand_id
1 'polypeptide(L)'
;MRVIRTLLPWAMAAMILAGPAAATPGNVDAPRIIAADQEPGSWLAHGRTYDEQRFSPLDAIDADNVGQLGLAWYADLGTRRGLEATPLVVDGVIYTTGDWSRVYAIDAATGEQIWSYDPKVPRAWGVNACCDVVNRGAAVWKGRVYVGTIDGRLIALDAATGQLAWETLTIDRSQPYSITGAPRIVKDKVIIG
;
A
#
# COMPACT_ATOMS: atom_id res chain seq x y z
N MET A 1 46.04 12.57 -63.48
CA MET A 1 45.57 11.54 -62.54
C MET A 1 45.03 12.21 -61.28
N ARG A 2 43.71 12.27 -61.10
CA ARG A 2 43.06 12.82 -59.89
C ARG A 2 42.92 11.71 -58.85
N VAL A 3 43.55 11.89 -57.69
CA VAL A 3 43.42 10.97 -56.54
C VAL A 3 42.20 11.41 -55.73
N ILE A 4 41.15 10.60 -55.73
CA ILE A 4 39.95 10.80 -54.89
C ILE A 4 40.23 10.12 -53.55
N ARG A 5 40.37 10.91 -52.48
CA ARG A 5 40.38 10.41 -51.09
C ARG A 5 38.95 10.36 -50.57
N THR A 6 38.41 9.16 -50.42
CA THR A 6 37.15 8.90 -49.71
C THR A 6 37.38 8.96 -48.20
N LEU A 7 36.76 9.92 -47.53
CA LEU A 7 36.65 9.98 -46.07
C LEU A 7 35.42 9.18 -45.65
N LEU A 8 35.62 8.10 -44.87
CA LEU A 8 34.52 7.38 -44.21
C LEU A 8 34.08 8.17 -42.97
N PRO A 9 32.77 8.45 -42.77
CA PRO A 9 32.30 9.06 -41.55
C PRO A 9 32.26 8.02 -40.42
N TRP A 10 32.85 8.35 -39.28
CA TRP A 10 32.67 7.60 -38.04
C TRP A 10 31.25 7.83 -37.52
N ALA A 11 30.43 6.78 -37.55
CA ALA A 11 29.13 6.78 -36.88
C ALA A 11 29.36 6.60 -35.37
N MET A 12 29.23 7.69 -34.61
CA MET A 12 29.09 7.62 -33.15
C MET A 12 27.74 6.96 -32.84
N ALA A 13 27.77 5.73 -32.34
CA ALA A 13 26.60 5.10 -31.74
C ALA A 13 26.33 5.79 -30.40
N ALA A 14 25.27 6.61 -30.35
CA ALA A 14 24.77 7.15 -29.10
C ALA A 14 24.13 6.00 -28.29
N MET A 15 24.81 5.55 -27.23
CA MET A 15 24.16 4.71 -26.21
C MET A 15 23.12 5.56 -25.49
N ILE A 16 21.84 5.28 -25.77
CA ILE A 16 20.73 5.79 -24.97
C ILE A 16 20.81 5.03 -23.64
N LEU A 17 21.37 5.68 -22.62
CA LEU A 17 21.22 5.23 -21.24
C LEU A 17 19.74 5.36 -20.88
N ALA A 18 19.02 4.23 -20.83
CA ALA A 18 17.70 4.19 -20.25
C ALA A 18 17.82 4.67 -18.78
N GLY A 19 17.23 5.82 -18.47
CA GLY A 19 17.11 6.26 -17.09
C GLY A 19 16.32 5.23 -16.27
N PRO A 20 16.52 5.17 -14.95
CA PRO A 20 15.73 4.27 -14.10
C PRO A 20 14.25 4.51 -14.36
N ALA A 21 13.52 3.44 -14.71
CA ALA A 21 12.07 3.51 -14.87
C ALA A 21 11.48 4.10 -13.59
N ALA A 22 10.65 5.14 -13.72
CA ALA A 22 9.98 5.73 -12.57
C ALA A 22 9.24 4.61 -11.81
N ALA A 23 9.52 4.50 -10.51
CA ALA A 23 8.84 3.53 -9.66
C ALA A 23 7.33 3.79 -9.74
N THR A 24 6.56 2.77 -10.11
CA THR A 24 5.10 2.87 -10.13
C THR A 24 4.61 2.75 -8.68
N PRO A 25 3.95 3.76 -8.11
CA PRO A 25 3.49 3.70 -6.72
C PRO A 25 2.63 2.46 -6.47
N GLY A 26 2.88 1.76 -5.37
CA GLY A 26 2.14 0.53 -5.03
C GLY A 26 2.38 -0.66 -5.97
N ASN A 27 3.51 -0.70 -6.68
CA ASN A 27 3.85 -1.83 -7.56
C ASN A 27 4.30 -3.07 -6.76
N VAL A 28 3.34 -3.79 -6.19
CA VAL A 28 3.56 -5.05 -5.47
C VAL A 28 3.01 -6.21 -6.29
N ASP A 29 3.74 -7.31 -6.33
CA ASP A 29 3.30 -8.57 -6.91
C ASP A 29 3.80 -9.78 -6.09
N ALA A 30 3.46 -10.98 -6.55
CA ALA A 30 3.77 -12.21 -5.82
C ALA A 30 5.28 -12.44 -5.70
N PRO A 31 6.06 -12.36 -6.80
CA PRO A 31 7.52 -12.44 -6.72
C PRO A 31 8.12 -11.45 -5.73
N ARG A 32 7.67 -10.19 -5.72
CA ARG A 32 8.18 -9.17 -4.78
C ARG A 32 7.89 -9.51 -3.32
N ILE A 33 6.68 -9.99 -3.00
CA ILE A 33 6.35 -10.45 -1.63
C ILE A 33 7.15 -11.70 -1.24
N ILE A 34 7.32 -12.66 -2.16
CA ILE A 34 8.12 -13.87 -1.91
C ILE A 34 9.58 -13.51 -1.65
N ALA A 35 10.09 -12.50 -2.34
CA ALA A 35 11.44 -11.98 -2.19
C ALA A 35 11.54 -10.80 -1.18
N ALA A 36 10.58 -10.63 -0.27
CA ALA A 36 10.52 -9.46 0.62
C ALA A 36 11.78 -9.26 1.49
N ASP A 37 12.57 -10.32 1.74
CA ASP A 37 13.85 -10.22 2.45
C ASP A 37 14.93 -9.48 1.65
N GLN A 38 14.76 -9.32 0.33
CA GLN A 38 15.62 -8.47 -0.50
C GLN A 38 15.27 -6.98 -0.38
N GLU A 39 14.11 -6.65 0.19
CA GLU A 39 13.63 -5.28 0.42
C GLU A 39 13.16 -5.12 1.88
N PRO A 40 14.04 -5.31 2.87
CA PRO A 40 13.64 -5.39 4.28
C PRO A 40 13.09 -4.09 4.85
N GLY A 41 13.30 -2.95 4.17
CA GLY A 41 12.67 -1.66 4.48
C GLY A 41 11.19 -1.55 4.07
N SER A 42 10.69 -2.49 3.28
CA SER A 42 9.30 -2.53 2.82
C SER A 42 8.45 -3.48 3.69
N TRP A 43 7.18 -3.14 3.86
CA TRP A 43 6.16 -4.00 4.47
C TRP A 43 5.05 -4.24 3.44
N LEU A 44 5.30 -5.18 2.54
CA LEU A 44 4.56 -5.35 1.28
C LEU A 44 3.20 -6.04 1.42
N ALA A 45 3.02 -6.85 2.46
CA ALA A 45 1.79 -7.58 2.75
C ALA A 45 1.36 -7.37 4.21
N HIS A 46 0.12 -7.70 4.55
CA HIS A 46 -0.41 -7.50 5.91
C HIS A 46 0.50 -8.09 7.00
N GLY A 47 1.08 -9.28 6.77
CA GLY A 47 2.02 -9.92 7.68
C GLY A 47 3.51 -9.75 7.29
N ARG A 48 3.86 -8.71 6.53
CA ARG A 48 5.10 -8.50 5.76
C ARG A 48 5.28 -9.49 4.61
N THR A 49 5.24 -10.78 4.91
CA THR A 49 5.41 -11.93 4.01
C THR A 49 4.15 -12.79 3.97
N TYR A 50 4.08 -13.74 3.02
CA TYR A 50 2.91 -14.61 2.85
C TYR A 50 2.68 -15.62 3.97
N ASP A 51 3.72 -15.97 4.73
CA ASP A 51 3.63 -16.81 5.92
C ASP A 51 3.19 -16.04 7.18
N GLU A 52 2.95 -14.74 7.04
CA GLU A 52 2.44 -13.84 8.07
C GLU A 52 3.21 -13.85 9.40
N GLN A 53 4.51 -14.15 9.38
CA GLN A 53 5.34 -14.19 10.59
C GLN A 53 5.49 -12.82 11.28
N ARG A 54 5.30 -11.72 10.55
CA ARG A 54 5.51 -10.34 11.04
C ARG A 54 6.91 -10.09 11.59
N PHE A 55 7.89 -10.88 11.14
CA PHE A 55 9.30 -10.72 11.49
C PHE A 55 9.98 -9.77 10.51
N SER A 56 10.64 -8.71 10.99
CA SER A 56 11.50 -7.85 10.17
C SER A 56 12.96 -8.28 10.35
N PRO A 57 13.75 -8.44 9.27
CA PRO A 57 15.17 -8.74 9.37
C PRO A 57 16.05 -7.50 9.63
N LEU A 58 15.46 -6.29 9.70
CA LEU A 58 16.20 -5.07 10.05
C LEU A 58 16.67 -5.10 11.52
N ASP A 59 17.91 -4.71 11.75
CA ASP A 59 18.58 -4.74 13.05
C ASP A 59 19.17 -3.40 13.48
N ALA A 60 18.97 -2.33 12.71
CA ALA A 60 19.46 -0.99 13.05
C ALA A 60 18.93 -0.48 14.40
N ILE A 61 17.76 -0.97 14.84
CA ILE A 61 17.23 -0.78 16.19
C ILE A 61 17.26 -2.13 16.90
N ASP A 62 17.92 -2.18 18.04
CA ASP A 62 18.15 -3.41 18.80
C ASP A 62 18.00 -3.18 20.33
N ALA A 63 18.28 -4.22 21.13
CA ALA A 63 18.17 -4.15 22.58
C ALA A 63 19.14 -3.15 23.23
N ASP A 64 20.24 -2.81 22.57
CA ASP A 64 21.27 -1.92 23.09
C ASP A 64 20.94 -0.45 22.84
N ASN A 65 20.21 -0.15 21.74
CA ASN A 65 19.92 1.21 21.32
C ASN A 65 18.43 1.62 21.37
N VAL A 66 17.48 0.70 21.61
CA VAL A 66 16.03 1.02 21.64
C VAL A 66 15.66 2.14 22.62
N GLY A 67 16.43 2.30 23.70
CA GLY A 67 16.24 3.39 24.67
C GLY A 67 16.51 4.79 24.12
N GLN A 68 17.08 4.91 22.92
CA GLN A 68 17.37 6.18 22.24
C GLN A 68 16.25 6.59 21.28
N LEU A 69 15.20 5.77 21.12
CA LEU A 69 14.08 6.07 20.23
C LEU A 69 13.33 7.34 20.68
N GLY A 70 12.98 8.16 19.69
CA GLY A 70 12.12 9.32 19.83
C GLY A 70 11.06 9.35 18.73
N LEU A 71 9.98 10.09 18.96
CA LEU A 71 8.96 10.35 17.93
C LEU A 71 9.58 11.15 16.79
N ALA A 72 9.67 10.54 15.60
CA ALA A 72 10.14 11.24 14.39
C ALA A 72 9.07 12.20 13.85
N TRP A 73 7.83 11.70 13.70
CA TRP A 73 6.66 12.46 13.27
C TRP A 73 5.38 11.75 13.72
N TYR A 74 4.24 12.43 13.64
CA TYR A 74 2.91 11.84 13.82
C TYR A 74 1.94 12.36 12.76
N ALA A 75 0.92 11.57 12.45
CA ALA A 75 -0.18 11.96 11.56
C ALA A 75 -1.52 11.76 12.29
N ASP A 76 -2.35 12.80 12.35
CA ASP A 76 -3.70 12.73 12.91
C ASP A 76 -4.70 12.26 11.85
N LEU A 77 -5.34 11.12 12.09
CA LEU A 77 -6.35 10.55 11.18
C LEU A 77 -7.76 11.12 11.42
N GLY A 78 -7.91 12.07 12.35
CA GLY A 78 -9.14 12.82 12.60
C GLY A 78 -10.24 11.97 13.23
N THR A 79 -9.89 11.00 14.08
CA THR A 79 -10.87 10.18 14.81
C THR A 79 -10.40 9.84 16.22
N ARG A 80 -11.36 9.51 17.08
CA ARG A 80 -11.15 8.98 18.44
C ARG A 80 -11.66 7.54 18.60
N ARG A 81 -12.02 6.90 17.48
CA ARG A 81 -12.47 5.49 17.44
C ARG A 81 -11.28 4.54 17.28
N GLY A 82 -11.53 3.24 17.33
CA GLY A 82 -10.49 2.22 17.21
C GLY A 82 -9.70 2.31 15.89
N LEU A 83 -8.38 2.28 16.01
CA LEU A 83 -7.43 2.20 14.89
C LEU A 83 -6.68 0.87 15.00
N GLU A 84 -7.07 -0.11 14.17
CA GLU A 84 -6.51 -1.49 14.20
C GLU A 84 -5.61 -1.79 13.00
N ALA A 85 -5.39 -0.82 12.12
CA ALA A 85 -4.70 -1.04 10.86
C ALA A 85 -3.26 -1.53 11.07
N THR A 86 -2.85 -2.58 10.36
CA THR A 86 -1.42 -2.79 10.05
C THR A 86 -1.08 -1.95 8.83
N PRO A 87 -0.23 -0.90 8.94
CA PRO A 87 0.18 -0.12 7.78
C PRO A 87 1.03 -0.95 6.82
N LEU A 88 0.90 -0.68 5.53
CA LEU A 88 1.80 -1.19 4.49
C LEU A 88 2.81 -0.10 4.13
N VAL A 89 4.06 -0.49 3.89
CA VAL A 89 5.11 0.43 3.44
C VAL A 89 5.63 -0.06 2.10
N VAL A 90 5.40 0.73 1.05
CA VAL A 90 5.82 0.39 -0.32
C VAL A 90 6.51 1.61 -0.91
N ASP A 91 7.80 1.47 -1.22
CA ASP A 91 8.59 2.50 -1.92
C ASP A 91 8.52 3.90 -1.26
N GLY A 92 8.55 3.94 0.08
CA GLY A 92 8.52 5.19 0.86
C GLY A 92 7.12 5.75 1.14
N VAL A 93 6.05 5.05 0.71
CA VAL A 93 4.67 5.44 1.02
C VAL A 93 4.05 4.48 2.01
N ILE A 94 3.47 5.03 3.09
CA ILE A 94 2.60 4.32 4.02
C ILE A 94 1.18 4.31 3.48
N TYR A 95 0.61 3.12 3.30
CA TYR A 95 -0.81 2.93 3.05
C TYR A 95 -1.47 2.36 4.30
N THR A 96 -2.42 3.09 4.88
CA THR A 96 -3.11 2.69 6.12
C THR A 96 -4.59 3.03 6.07
N THR A 97 -5.36 2.53 7.04
CA THR A 97 -6.79 2.75 7.16
C THR A 97 -7.19 3.27 8.53
N GLY A 98 -8.29 4.01 8.60
CA GLY A 98 -8.89 4.47 9.84
C GLY A 98 -10.29 3.89 10.07
N ASP A 99 -11.02 4.53 10.99
CA ASP A 99 -12.43 4.23 11.24
C ASP A 99 -13.29 4.48 10.00
N TRP A 100 -14.41 3.76 9.91
CA TRP A 100 -15.32 3.79 8.74
C TRP A 100 -14.63 3.47 7.41
N SER A 101 -13.52 2.72 7.49
CA SER A 101 -12.77 2.25 6.32
C SER A 101 -12.18 3.38 5.46
N ARG A 102 -11.93 4.55 6.06
CA ARG A 102 -11.15 5.62 5.43
C ARG A 102 -9.73 5.13 5.13
N VAL A 103 -9.17 5.52 4.00
CA VAL A 103 -7.84 5.10 3.52
C VAL A 103 -6.94 6.32 3.41
N TYR A 104 -5.66 6.15 3.73
CA TYR A 104 -4.66 7.22 3.72
C TYR A 104 -3.39 6.72 3.04
N ALA A 105 -2.79 7.57 2.21
CA ALA A 105 -1.40 7.46 1.80
C ALA A 105 -0.60 8.59 2.43
N ILE A 106 0.53 8.24 3.03
CA ILE A 106 1.37 9.14 3.83
C ILE A 106 2.82 8.93 3.41
N ASP A 107 3.59 10.01 3.26
CA ASP A 107 5.04 9.93 3.08
C ASP A 107 5.68 9.34 4.35
N ALA A 108 6.39 8.23 4.21
CA ALA A 108 6.94 7.49 5.35
C ALA A 108 8.04 8.25 6.09
N ALA A 109 8.75 9.16 5.42
CA ALA A 109 9.85 9.91 6.00
C ALA A 109 9.36 11.15 6.75
N THR A 110 8.34 11.84 6.22
CA THR A 110 7.88 13.12 6.75
C THR A 110 6.58 13.05 7.55
N GLY A 111 5.76 12.02 7.33
CA GLY A 111 4.41 11.95 7.89
C GLY A 111 3.38 12.81 7.14
N GLU A 112 3.76 13.43 6.03
CA GLU A 112 2.85 14.25 5.22
C GLU A 112 1.83 13.38 4.50
N GLN A 113 0.54 13.73 4.61
CA GLN A 113 -0.51 13.03 3.88
C GLN A 113 -0.42 13.35 2.38
N ILE A 114 -0.17 12.32 1.57
CA ILE A 114 -0.16 12.41 0.10
C ILE A 114 -1.60 12.49 -0.41
N TRP A 115 -2.46 11.57 0.03
CA TRP A 115 -3.89 11.57 -0.29
C TRP A 115 -4.69 10.85 0.81
N SER A 116 -6.00 11.10 0.83
CA SER A 116 -6.95 10.31 1.62
C SER A 116 -8.21 10.01 0.81
N TYR A 117 -8.86 8.90 1.15
CA TYR A 117 -10.09 8.46 0.53
C TYR A 117 -11.11 8.11 1.62
N ASP A 118 -12.29 8.72 1.55
CA ASP A 118 -13.42 8.40 2.41
C ASP A 118 -14.48 7.65 1.58
N PRO A 119 -14.73 6.36 1.86
CA PRO A 119 -15.70 5.55 1.12
C PRO A 119 -17.16 6.01 1.33
N LYS A 120 -17.41 6.99 2.21
CA LYS A 120 -18.75 7.53 2.52
C LYS A 120 -19.70 6.46 3.02
N VAL A 121 -19.20 5.55 3.87
CA VAL A 121 -20.03 4.53 4.52
C VAL A 121 -21.21 5.20 5.25
N PRO A 122 -22.47 4.79 4.99
CA PRO A 122 -23.62 5.30 5.72
C PRO A 122 -23.49 5.01 7.21
N ARG A 123 -23.53 6.05 8.04
CA ARG A 123 -23.29 5.91 9.49
C ARG A 123 -24.32 5.04 10.21
N ALA A 124 -25.52 4.92 9.65
CA ALA A 124 -26.54 3.99 10.13
C ALA A 124 -26.10 2.52 10.04
N TRP A 125 -25.18 2.17 9.13
CA TRP A 125 -24.66 0.81 9.00
C TRP A 125 -23.79 0.38 10.19
N GLY A 126 -23.33 1.34 11.01
CA GLY A 126 -22.56 1.04 12.22
C GLY A 126 -23.29 0.14 13.21
N VAL A 127 -24.63 0.07 13.15
CA VAL A 127 -25.43 -0.87 13.97
C VAL A 127 -25.10 -2.34 13.70
N ASN A 128 -24.56 -2.67 12.52
CA ASN A 128 -24.16 -4.02 12.12
C ASN A 128 -22.73 -4.38 12.56
N ALA A 129 -22.02 -3.45 13.21
CA ALA A 129 -20.67 -3.68 13.73
C ALA A 129 -20.73 -3.92 15.24
N CYS A 130 -20.36 -5.13 15.70
CA CYS A 130 -20.41 -5.49 17.11
C CYS A 130 -19.42 -4.70 17.99
N CYS A 131 -18.32 -4.27 17.40
CA CYS A 131 -17.06 -4.13 18.10
C CYS A 131 -16.32 -2.85 17.66
N ASP A 132 -17.08 -1.75 17.53
CA ASP A 132 -16.69 -0.48 16.92
C ASP A 132 -16.49 -0.54 15.40
N VAL A 133 -16.34 0.62 14.76
CA VAL A 133 -16.26 0.81 13.31
C VAL A 133 -14.82 0.80 12.78
N VAL A 134 -14.09 -0.22 13.21
CA VAL A 134 -12.65 -0.42 12.96
C VAL A 134 -12.35 -0.96 11.57
N ASN A 135 -11.09 -0.86 11.16
CA ASN A 135 -10.55 -1.51 9.97
C ASN A 135 -9.10 -1.95 10.20
N ARG A 136 -8.75 -3.16 9.77
CA ARG A 136 -7.44 -3.78 10.03
C ARG A 136 -6.38 -3.54 8.96
N GLY A 137 -6.69 -2.73 7.95
CA GLY A 137 -5.73 -2.31 6.93
C GLY A 137 -6.17 -2.66 5.51
N ALA A 138 -5.29 -2.34 4.58
CA ALA A 138 -5.47 -2.58 3.15
C ALA A 138 -4.55 -3.71 2.64
N ALA A 139 -4.65 -4.01 1.35
CA ALA A 139 -3.62 -4.69 0.57
C ALA A 139 -3.14 -3.78 -0.56
N VAL A 140 -1.89 -3.93 -1.00
CA VAL A 140 -1.35 -3.22 -2.17
C VAL A 140 -0.94 -4.25 -3.22
N TRP A 141 -1.31 -4.01 -4.48
CA TRP A 141 -0.98 -4.90 -5.60
C TRP A 141 -1.08 -4.19 -6.94
N LYS A 142 -0.06 -4.35 -7.79
CA LYS A 142 -0.03 -3.86 -9.17
C LYS A 142 -0.56 -2.42 -9.33
N GLY A 143 -0.08 -1.51 -8.48
CA GLY A 143 -0.42 -0.09 -8.53
C GLY A 143 -1.74 0.30 -7.87
N ARG A 144 -2.35 -0.60 -7.09
CA ARG A 144 -3.64 -0.36 -6.44
C ARG A 144 -3.62 -0.66 -4.95
N VAL A 145 -4.43 0.08 -4.20
CA VAL A 145 -4.74 -0.15 -2.78
C VAL A 145 -6.14 -0.77 -2.69
N TYR A 146 -6.27 -1.88 -1.98
CA TYR A 146 -7.51 -2.64 -1.84
C TYR A 146 -7.99 -2.60 -0.40
N VAL A 147 -9.25 -2.25 -0.18
CA VAL A 147 -9.84 -2.13 1.16
C VAL A 147 -11.23 -2.77 1.21
N GLY A 148 -11.49 -3.55 2.26
CA GLY A 148 -12.84 -3.96 2.62
C GLY A 148 -13.49 -2.89 3.47
N THR A 149 -14.65 -2.39 3.07
CA THR A 149 -15.38 -1.37 3.82
C THR A 149 -16.35 -1.99 4.81
N ILE A 150 -16.62 -1.30 5.90
CA ILE A 150 -17.49 -1.81 6.96
C ILE A 150 -18.96 -2.00 6.52
N ASP A 151 -19.37 -1.37 5.41
CA ASP A 151 -20.65 -1.63 4.73
C ASP A 151 -20.61 -2.74 3.67
N GLY A 152 -19.53 -3.54 3.66
CA GLY A 152 -19.43 -4.76 2.87
C GLY A 152 -19.07 -4.54 1.40
N ARG A 153 -18.45 -3.41 1.05
CA ARG A 153 -17.86 -3.23 -0.29
C ARG A 153 -16.40 -3.66 -0.26
N LEU A 154 -15.92 -4.16 -1.40
CA LEU A 154 -14.50 -4.24 -1.70
C LEU A 154 -14.17 -3.13 -2.70
N ILE A 155 -13.21 -2.29 -2.35
CA ILE A 155 -12.79 -1.12 -3.13
C ILE A 155 -11.35 -1.30 -3.58
N ALA A 156 -11.06 -0.91 -4.82
CA ALA A 156 -9.71 -0.70 -5.31
C ALA A 156 -9.49 0.77 -5.67
N LEU A 157 -8.41 1.33 -5.15
CA LEU A 157 -7.98 2.70 -5.40
C LEU A 157 -6.67 2.68 -6.19
N ASP A 158 -6.47 3.66 -7.07
CA ASP A 158 -5.15 3.95 -7.64
C ASP A 158 -4.18 4.34 -6.52
N ALA A 159 -3.01 3.70 -6.45
CA ALA A 159 -2.09 3.87 -5.34
C ALA A 159 -1.35 5.22 -5.33
N ALA A 160 -1.26 5.88 -6.49
CA ALA A 160 -0.59 7.19 -6.61
C ALA A 160 -1.55 8.33 -6.22
N THR A 161 -2.82 8.21 -6.56
CA THR A 161 -3.79 9.32 -6.50
C THR A 161 -4.91 9.13 -5.48
N GLY A 162 -5.13 7.90 -5.01
CA GLY A 162 -6.28 7.56 -4.17
C GLY A 162 -7.62 7.54 -4.91
N GLN A 163 -7.61 7.70 -6.24
CA GLN A 163 -8.83 7.70 -7.04
C GLN A 163 -9.45 6.31 -7.11
N LEU A 164 -10.78 6.24 -7.05
CA LEU A 164 -11.53 5.00 -7.17
C LEU A 164 -11.29 4.38 -8.54
N ALA A 165 -10.71 3.18 -8.58
CA ALA A 165 -10.58 2.38 -9.79
C ALA A 165 -11.84 1.53 -10.02
N TRP A 166 -12.31 0.85 -8.96
CA TRP A 166 -13.57 0.11 -8.96
C TRP A 166 -14.02 -0.18 -7.53
N GLU A 167 -15.32 -0.47 -7.37
CA GLU A 167 -15.89 -1.05 -6.15
C GLU A 167 -16.91 -2.14 -6.49
N THR A 168 -17.10 -3.09 -5.58
CA THR A 168 -18.16 -4.11 -5.67
C THR A 168 -18.73 -4.39 -4.29
N LEU A 169 -20.04 -4.67 -4.22
CA LEU A 169 -20.68 -5.18 -3.01
C LEU A 169 -20.37 -6.68 -2.86
N THR A 170 -20.01 -7.14 -1.66
CA THR A 170 -19.65 -8.54 -1.38
C THR A 170 -20.62 -9.25 -0.45
N ILE A 171 -21.65 -8.55 0.03
CA ILE A 171 -22.60 -9.03 1.05
C ILE A 171 -24.05 -8.87 0.61
N ASP A 172 -24.94 -9.67 1.20
CA ASP A 172 -26.38 -9.39 1.21
C ASP A 172 -26.69 -8.31 2.25
N ARG A 173 -27.16 -7.15 1.80
CA ARG A 173 -27.47 -6.00 2.68
C ARG A 173 -28.76 -6.15 3.48
N SER A 174 -29.53 -7.22 3.28
CA SER A 174 -30.64 -7.57 4.19
C SER A 174 -30.15 -8.20 5.49
N GLN A 175 -28.89 -8.65 5.53
CA GLN A 175 -28.26 -9.30 6.68
C GLN A 175 -27.26 -8.35 7.38
N PRO A 176 -26.99 -8.56 8.68
CA PRO A 176 -26.09 -7.70 9.47
C PRO A 176 -24.60 -8.01 9.20
N TYR A 177 -24.19 -8.04 7.93
CA TYR A 177 -22.79 -8.24 7.56
C TYR A 177 -21.98 -6.94 7.66
N SER A 178 -20.72 -7.07 8.07
CA SER A 178 -19.72 -6.01 8.07
C SER A 178 -18.34 -6.60 7.77
N ILE A 179 -17.44 -5.79 7.20
CA ILE A 179 -16.06 -6.18 6.93
C ILE A 179 -15.13 -5.29 7.75
N THR A 180 -14.31 -5.91 8.58
CA THR A 180 -13.30 -5.22 9.40
C THR A 180 -11.88 -5.70 9.11
N GLY A 181 -11.73 -6.86 8.46
CA GLY A 181 -10.44 -7.45 8.12
C GLY A 181 -9.73 -6.76 6.96
N ALA A 182 -8.41 -6.94 6.90
CA ALA A 182 -7.61 -6.53 5.75
C ALA A 182 -7.63 -7.61 4.66
N PRO A 183 -7.79 -7.24 3.37
CA PRO A 183 -7.73 -8.21 2.28
C PRO A 183 -6.34 -8.83 2.15
N ARG A 184 -6.27 -10.04 1.58
CA ARG A 184 -5.02 -10.69 1.12
C ARG A 184 -5.06 -10.85 -0.39
N ILE A 185 -3.90 -10.86 -1.05
CA ILE A 185 -3.84 -11.04 -2.51
C ILE A 185 -2.98 -12.24 -2.88
N VAL A 186 -3.58 -13.19 -3.61
CA VAL A 186 -2.93 -14.43 -4.06
C VAL A 186 -3.22 -14.64 -5.55
N LYS A 187 -2.18 -14.79 -6.38
CA LYS A 187 -2.31 -15.05 -7.84
C LYS A 187 -3.33 -14.12 -8.53
N ASP A 188 -3.24 -12.82 -8.25
CA ASP A 188 -4.13 -11.76 -8.76
C ASP A 188 -5.59 -11.79 -8.26
N LYS A 189 -5.86 -12.47 -7.13
CA LYS A 189 -7.20 -12.49 -6.52
C LYS A 189 -7.15 -11.81 -5.17
N VAL A 190 -8.04 -10.86 -4.97
CA VAL A 190 -8.26 -10.20 -3.69
C VAL A 190 -9.21 -11.06 -2.87
N ILE A 191 -8.73 -11.55 -1.73
CA ILE A 191 -9.46 -12.40 -0.79
C ILE A 191 -9.91 -11.53 0.37
N ILE A 192 -11.23 -11.51 0.62
CA ILE A 192 -11.87 -10.72 1.68
C ILE A 192 -13.05 -11.51 2.24
N GLY A 193 -13.38 -11.27 3.51
CA GLY A 193 -14.50 -11.87 4.24
C GLY A 193 -14.78 -11.13 5.54
#